data_AF-A0A915L1T2-F1
#
_entry.id   AF-A0A915L1T2-F1
#
_cell.length_a   1.000
_cell.length_b   1.000
_cell.length_c   1.000
_cell.angle_alpha   90.00
_cell.angle_beta   90.00
_cell.angle_gamma   90.00
#
_symmetry.space_group_name_H-M   'P 1'
#
loop_
_entity.id
_entity.type
_entity.pdbx_description
1 polymer ?
#
loop_
_entity_poly.entity_id
_entity_poly.type
_entity_poly.pdbx_seq_one_letter_code
_entity_poly.pdbx_strand_id
1 'polypeptide(L)'
;MLKILERTTVYEFYGCYWHAFLKCMKNRHQLTADNDTKAADAHERTFNRAMELQSIGYNMIEMWECDLLQQLHSNPEMKTFLATVEIPELINPQEVWSVKQYG
;
A
#
# COMPACT_ATOMS: atom_id res chain seq x y z
N MET A 1 10.39 -32.20 -14.99
CA MET A 1 9.14 -31.42 -14.99
C MET A 1 9.39 -30.14 -14.20
N LEU A 2 9.76 -29.07 -14.89
CA LEU A 2 9.87 -27.74 -14.29
C LEU A 2 8.46 -27.24 -14.01
N LYS A 3 8.04 -27.24 -12.74
CA LYS A 3 6.88 -26.45 -12.32
C LYS A 3 7.24 -25.00 -12.58
N ILE A 4 6.58 -24.37 -13.54
CA ILE A 4 6.53 -22.92 -13.62
C ILE A 4 5.93 -22.49 -12.27
N LEU A 5 6.76 -21.93 -11.39
CA LEU A 5 6.27 -21.30 -10.16
C LEU A 5 5.48 -20.07 -10.63
N GLU A 6 4.15 -20.17 -10.65
CA GLU A 6 3.32 -18.99 -10.79
C GLU A 6 3.65 -18.06 -9.62
N ARG A 7 4.32 -16.93 -9.93
CA ARG A 7 4.66 -15.94 -8.91
C ARG A 7 3.37 -15.25 -8.51
N THR A 8 2.90 -15.49 -7.29
CA THR A 8 1.79 -14.73 -6.73
C THR A 8 2.18 -13.25 -6.70
N THR A 9 1.27 -12.38 -7.17
CA THR A 9 1.49 -10.93 -7.16
C THR A 9 0.89 -10.33 -5.91
N VAL A 10 1.66 -9.50 -5.22
CA VAL A 10 1.23 -8.70 -4.07
C VAL A 10 1.15 -7.25 -4.51
N TYR A 11 0.02 -6.61 -4.23
CA TYR A 11 -0.19 -5.19 -4.48
C TYR A 11 -0.13 -4.44 -3.15
N GLU A 12 0.78 -3.49 -3.01
CA GLU A 12 0.85 -2.63 -1.82
C GLU A 12 0.72 -1.16 -2.19
N PHE A 13 -0.16 -0.46 -1.45
CA PHE A 13 -0.36 0.97 -1.57
C PHE A 13 0.12 1.65 -0.30
N TYR A 14 1.04 2.61 -0.43
CA TYR A 14 1.69 3.23 0.72
C TYR A 14 1.25 4.69 0.88
N GLY A 15 0.62 5.01 2.01
CA GLY A 15 0.40 6.38 2.45
C GLY A 15 1.73 7.08 2.72
N CYS A 16 1.99 8.22 2.07
CA CYS A 16 3.28 8.90 2.15
C CYS A 16 3.60 9.34 3.59
N TYR A 17 2.58 9.71 4.36
CA TYR A 17 2.72 10.17 5.74
C TYR A 17 3.03 9.04 6.75
N TRP A 18 2.47 7.85 6.53
CA TRP A 18 2.65 6.68 7.40
C TRP A 18 3.93 5.92 7.08
N HIS A 19 4.28 5.84 5.80
CA HIS A 19 5.43 5.08 5.31
C HIS A 19 6.65 5.97 4.98
N ALA A 20 6.53 7.27 5.28
CA ALA A 20 7.60 8.26 5.18
C ALA A 20 8.31 8.27 3.81
N PHE A 21 7.53 8.41 2.75
CA PHE A 21 8.08 8.42 1.39
C PHE A 21 9.11 9.53 1.21
N LEU A 22 10.26 9.21 0.62
CA LEU A 22 11.38 10.15 0.51
C LEU A 22 11.05 11.41 -0.29
N LYS A 23 10.16 11.31 -1.30
CA LYS A 23 9.74 12.48 -2.10
C LYS A 23 8.90 13.47 -1.27
N CYS A 24 8.10 12.96 -0.34
CA CYS A 24 7.13 13.75 0.44
C CYS A 24 7.66 14.17 1.81
N MET A 25 8.52 13.36 2.43
CA MET A 25 9.01 13.55 3.80
C MET A 25 10.54 13.63 3.84
N LYS A 26 11.06 14.84 3.60
CA LYS A 26 12.52 15.09 3.52
C LYS A 26 13.22 15.02 4.89
N ASN A 27 12.56 15.45 5.96
CA ASN A 27 13.12 15.38 7.31
C ASN A 27 12.98 13.95 7.85
N ARG A 28 14.09 13.20 7.92
CA ARG A 28 14.09 11.80 8.38
C ARG A 28 14.02 11.63 9.90
N HIS A 29 14.20 12.70 10.65
CA HIS A 29 14.09 12.70 12.11
C HIS A 29 12.71 13.10 12.61
N GLN A 30 11.84 13.62 11.74
CA GLN A 30 10.46 13.91 12.13
C GLN A 30 9.70 12.62 12.41
N LEU A 31 8.70 12.71 13.28
CA LEU A 31 7.83 11.60 13.60
C LEU A 31 6.78 11.40 12.49
N THR A 32 6.35 10.16 12.31
CA THR A 32 5.21 9.82 11.43
C THR A 32 3.89 10.06 12.15
N ALA A 33 2.79 9.70 11.48
CA ALA A 33 1.42 9.90 11.95
C ALA A 33 1.10 9.35 13.34
N ASP A 34 1.80 8.30 13.77
CA ASP A 34 1.67 7.69 15.09
C ASP A 34 2.33 8.51 16.22
N ASN A 35 3.08 9.57 15.89
CA ASN A 35 3.90 10.37 16.80
C ASN A 35 4.89 9.55 17.64
N ASP A 36 5.29 8.38 17.16
CA ASP A 36 6.18 7.47 17.89
C ASP A 36 7.29 6.92 16.99
N THR A 37 7.01 6.71 15.70
CA THR A 37 8.03 6.26 14.75
C THR A 37 8.72 7.44 14.06
N LYS A 38 10.05 7.39 13.91
CA LYS A 38 10.77 8.32 13.02
C LYS A 38 10.54 7.99 11.54
N ALA A 39 10.45 9.01 10.71
CA ALA A 39 10.36 8.87 9.26
C ALA A 39 11.50 8.04 8.63
N ALA A 40 12.67 7.98 9.27
CA ALA A 40 13.73 7.04 8.91
C ALA A 40 13.25 5.57 8.99
N ASP A 41 12.79 5.18 10.17
CA ASP A 41 12.45 3.81 10.55
C ASP A 41 11.20 3.34 9.82
N ALA A 42 10.18 4.19 9.66
CA ALA A 42 8.95 3.84 8.93
C ALA A 42 9.21 3.48 7.46
N HIS A 43 10.06 4.26 6.80
CA HIS A 43 10.47 4.00 5.43
C HIS A 43 11.31 2.73 5.32
N GLU A 44 12.25 2.52 6.25
CA GLU A 44 13.06 1.31 6.29
C GLU A 44 12.21 0.06 6.45
N ARG A 45 11.21 0.07 7.36
CA ARG A 45 10.28 -1.06 7.52
C ARG A 45 9.52 -1.37 6.24
N THR A 46 9.06 -0.34 5.54
CA THR A 46 8.34 -0.49 4.26
C THR A 46 9.24 -1.15 3.20
N PHE A 47 10.47 -0.66 3.06
CA PHE A 47 11.43 -1.21 2.11
C PHE A 47 11.86 -2.64 2.45
N ASN A 48 12.13 -2.92 3.73
CA ASN A 48 12.51 -4.26 4.19
C ASN A 48 11.41 -5.29 3.94
N ARG A 49 10.14 -4.93 4.16
CA ARG A 49 8.99 -5.78 3.83
C ARG A 49 8.92 -6.10 2.34
N ALA A 50 9.06 -5.10 1.47
CA ALA A 50 9.03 -5.31 0.03
C ALA A 50 10.17 -6.23 -0.42
N MET A 51 11.39 -6.02 0.11
CA MET A 51 12.53 -6.90 -0.16
C MET A 51 12.30 -8.33 0.32
N GLU A 52 11.75 -8.51 1.52
CA GLU A 52 11.45 -9.83 2.08
C GLU A 52 10.49 -10.60 1.15
N LEU A 53 9.38 -9.98 0.75
CA LEU A 53 8.38 -10.58 -0.14
C LEU A 53 8.97 -10.92 -1.51
N GLN A 54 9.78 -10.03 -2.08
CA GLN A 54 10.49 -10.32 -3.33
C GLN A 54 11.47 -11.48 -3.18
N SER A 55 12.20 -11.55 -2.06
CA SER A 55 13.21 -12.58 -1.81
C SER A 55 12.62 -13.99 -1.71
N ILE A 56 11.38 -14.12 -1.23
CA ILE A 56 10.66 -15.40 -1.14
C ILE A 56 9.83 -15.71 -2.39
N GLY A 57 9.95 -14.89 -3.44
CA GLY A 57 9.44 -15.20 -4.78
C GLY A 57 8.14 -14.51 -5.20
N TYR A 58 7.62 -13.56 -4.41
CA TYR A 58 6.46 -12.76 -4.81
C TYR A 58 6.84 -11.70 -5.84
N ASN A 59 5.90 -11.39 -6.72
CA ASN A 59 5.97 -10.20 -7.57
C ASN A 59 5.31 -9.04 -6.83
N MET A 60 6.07 -7.99 -6.50
CA MET A 60 5.54 -6.81 -5.82
C MET A 60 5.13 -5.75 -6.86
N ILE A 61 3.90 -5.26 -6.77
CA ILE A 61 3.42 -4.08 -7.49
C ILE A 61 3.07 -3.02 -6.47
N GLU A 62 3.88 -1.97 -6.41
CA GLU A 62 3.83 -0.96 -5.36
C GLU A 62 3.36 0.38 -5.93
N MET A 63 2.56 1.12 -5.16
CA MET A 63 2.10 2.46 -5.51
C MET A 63 2.14 3.38 -4.30
N TRP A 64 2.86 4.49 -4.40
CA TRP A 64 2.86 5.52 -3.36
C TRP A 64 1.67 6.46 -3.55
N GLU A 65 1.09 6.93 -2.45
CA GLU A 65 -0.03 7.85 -2.43
C GLU A 65 0.19 9.07 -3.35
N CYS A 66 1.35 9.73 -3.25
CA CYS A 66 1.61 10.91 -4.07
C CYS A 66 1.73 10.59 -5.57
N ASP A 67 2.24 9.41 -5.94
CA ASP A 67 2.33 8.98 -7.33
C ASP A 67 0.92 8.63 -7.85
N LEU A 68 0.07 8.01 -7.02
CA LEU A 68 -1.35 7.79 -7.33
C LEU A 68 -2.10 9.12 -7.54
N LEU A 69 -1.96 10.08 -6.62
CA LEU A 69 -2.56 11.40 -6.75
C LEU A 69 -2.10 12.10 -8.04
N GLN A 70 -0.83 11.98 -8.39
CA GLN A 70 -0.31 12.51 -9.65
C GLN A 70 -0.97 11.84 -10.87
N GLN A 71 -1.16 10.52 -10.85
CA GLN A 71 -1.87 9.81 -11.91
C GLN A 71 -3.33 10.24 -12.01
N LEU A 72 -4.02 10.44 -10.89
CA LEU A 72 -5.41 10.93 -10.90
C LEU A 72 -5.56 12.32 -11.47
N HIS A 73 -4.54 13.17 -11.32
CA HIS A 73 -4.51 14.49 -11.92
C HIS A 73 -4.15 14.46 -13.41
N SER A 74 -3.19 13.62 -13.81
CA SER A 74 -2.57 13.69 -15.14
C SER A 74 -3.04 12.63 -16.14
N ASN A 75 -3.66 11.54 -15.67
CA ASN A 75 -4.13 10.44 -16.51
C ASN A 75 -5.67 10.46 -16.64
N PRO A 76 -6.22 10.86 -17.80
CA PRO A 76 -7.66 10.87 -18.04
C PRO A 76 -8.33 9.50 -17.93
N GLU A 77 -7.63 8.41 -18.29
CA GLU A 77 -8.13 7.04 -18.19
C GLU A 77 -8.35 6.65 -16.73
N MET A 78 -7.35 6.90 -15.88
CA MET A 78 -7.44 6.64 -14.44
C MET A 78 -8.59 7.45 -13.80
N LYS A 79 -8.73 8.72 -14.19
CA LYS A 79 -9.82 9.59 -13.70
C LYS A 79 -11.19 9.05 -14.11
N THR A 80 -11.32 8.58 -15.35
CA THR A 80 -12.56 7.98 -15.86
C THR A 80 -12.87 6.69 -15.13
N PHE A 81 -11.87 5.82 -14.96
CA PHE A 81 -12.02 4.56 -14.25
C PHE A 81 -12.58 4.78 -12.84
N LEU A 82 -11.95 5.61 -12.02
CA LEU A 82 -12.43 5.86 -10.65
C LEU A 82 -13.84 6.47 -10.58
N ALA A 83 -14.24 7.29 -11.55
CA ALA A 83 -15.59 7.84 -11.60
C ALA A 83 -16.66 6.77 -11.89
N THR A 84 -16.26 5.64 -12.48
CA THR A 84 -17.14 4.52 -12.82
C THR A 84 -17.07 3.36 -11.84
N VAL A 85 -16.11 3.35 -10.92
CA VAL A 85 -15.97 2.29 -9.92
C VAL A 85 -17.09 2.45 -8.88
N GLU A 86 -17.92 1.42 -8.75
CA GLU A 86 -18.83 1.29 -7.62
C GLU A 86 -18.02 0.93 -6.37
N ILE A 87 -17.89 1.89 -5.45
CA ILE A 87 -17.27 1.65 -4.16
C ILE A 87 -18.36 1.05 -3.25
N PRO A 88 -18.25 -0.22 -2.82
CA PRO A 88 -19.23 -0.80 -1.93
C PRO A 88 -19.26 0.00 -0.63
N GLU A 89 -20.44 0.06 -0.02
CA GLU A 89 -20.62 0.76 1.25
C GLU A 89 -19.64 0.19 2.30
N LEU A 90 -19.07 1.08 3.11
CA LEU A 90 -18.13 0.67 4.16
C LEU A 90 -18.79 -0.36 5.04
N ILE A 91 -18.27 -1.59 5.05
CA ILE A 91 -18.79 -2.64 5.91
C ILE A 91 -18.58 -2.18 7.34
N ASN A 92 -19.66 -2.10 8.12
CA ASN A 92 -19.59 -1.74 9.52
C ASN A 92 -18.63 -2.71 10.22
N PRO A 93 -17.58 -2.24 10.92
CA PRO A 93 -16.64 -3.11 11.60
C PRO A 93 -17.33 -4.17 12.48
N GLN A 94 -18.44 -3.83 13.15
CA GLN A 94 -19.19 -4.76 14.01
C GLN A 94 -19.81 -5.95 13.22
N GLU A 95 -20.14 -5.73 11.95
CA GLU A 95 -20.65 -6.78 11.05
C GLU A 95 -19.51 -7.67 10.54
N VAL A 96 -18.29 -7.16 10.39
CA VAL A 96 -17.11 -7.94 9.96
C VAL A 96 -16.68 -8.96 11.02
N TRP A 97 -16.68 -8.57 12.30
CA TRP A 97 -16.23 -9.44 13.40
C TRP A 97 -17.22 -10.57 13.72
N SER A 98 -18.49 -10.39 13.41
CA SER A 98 -19.55 -11.39 13.68
C SER A 98 -19.58 -12.52 12.65
N VAL A 99 -19.03 -12.31 11.44
CA VAL A 99 -18.91 -13.36 10.41
C VAL A 99 -17.79 -14.37 10.73
N LYS A 100 -16.77 -13.99 11.49
CA LYS A 100 -15.62 -14.86 11.83
C LYS A 100 -15.85 -15.83 12.99
N GLN A 101 -17.04 -15.87 13.60
CA GLN A 101 -17.35 -16.80 14.71
C GLN A 101 -18.03 -18.11 14.28
N TYR A 102 -18.27 -18.31 12.99
CA TYR A 102 -18.73 -19.59 12.45
C TYR A 102 -17.73 -20.12 11.42
N GLY A 103 -16.81 -20.95 11.88
CA GLY A 103 -15.79 -21.64 11.09
C GLY A 103 -14.91 -22.48 11.99
#